data_AF-A0A3D0QHB8-F1
#
_entry.id   AF-A0A3D0QHB8-F1
#
_cell.length_a   1.000
_cell.length_b   1.000
_cell.length_c   1.000
_cell.angle_alpha   90.00
_cell.angle_beta   90.00
_cell.angle_gamma   90.00
#
_symmetry.space_group_name_H-M   'P 1'
#
loop_
_entity.id
_entity.type
_entity.pdbx_description
1 polymer ?
#
loop_
_entity_poly.entity_id
_entity_poly.type
_entity_poly.pdbx_seq_one_letter_code
_entity_poly.pdbx_strand_id
1 'polypeptide(L)' 'MIKKGLSDREKALLGRSPTSEEVREVMNMARRIAAIVFMEPALDQNYRKVKAATYKWAAHM' A
#
# COMPACT_ATOMS: atom_id res chain seq x y z
N MET A 1 8.62 13.48 -8.25
CA MET A 1 9.15 12.25 -8.91
C MET A 1 8.06 11.36 -9.52
N ILE A 2 6.95 11.09 -8.83
CA ILE A 2 5.91 10.14 -9.28
C ILE A 2 5.37 10.46 -10.70
N LYS A 3 5.01 11.71 -10.99
CA LYS A 3 4.38 12.09 -12.27
C LYS A 3 5.20 11.71 -13.51
N LYS A 4 6.51 11.95 -13.49
CA LYS A 4 7.39 11.67 -14.65
C LYS A 4 7.61 10.17 -14.85
N GLY A 5 7.95 9.46 -13.77
CA GLY A 5 8.19 8.01 -13.84
C GLY A 5 6.94 7.20 -14.17
N LEU A 6 5.76 7.70 -13.81
CA LEU A 6 4.49 7.09 -14.19
C LEU A 6 4.20 7.34 -15.67
N SER A 7 4.29 8.59 -16.16
CA SER A 7 4.01 8.91 -17.57
C SER A 7 4.94 8.22 -18.57
N ASP A 8 6.23 8.10 -18.27
CA ASP A 8 7.19 7.44 -19.16
C ASP A 8 6.91 5.91 -19.26
N ARG A 9 6.51 5.28 -18.14
CA ARG A 9 6.12 3.86 -18.11
C ARG A 9 4.74 3.62 -18.71
N GLU A 10 3.78 4.48 -18.42
CA GLU A 10 2.42 4.40 -18.96
C GLU A 10 2.42 4.55 -20.47
N LYS A 11 3.23 5.46 -21.02
CA LYS A 11 3.37 5.61 -22.47
C LYS A 11 3.97 4.36 -23.13
N ALA A 12 4.96 3.74 -22.48
CA ALA A 12 5.54 2.48 -22.96
C ALA A 12 4.56 1.29 -22.84
N LEU A 13 3.69 1.29 -21.83
CA LEU A 13 2.76 0.20 -21.55
C LEU A 13 1.48 0.28 -22.39
N LEU A 14 0.94 1.50 -22.55
CA LEU A 14 -0.36 1.75 -23.18
C LEU A 14 -0.23 2.20 -24.64
N GLY A 15 0.96 2.61 -25.08
CA GLY A 15 1.19 3.16 -26.43
C GLY A 15 0.52 4.51 -26.68
N ARG A 16 -0.20 5.06 -25.69
CA ARG A 16 -0.91 6.34 -25.72
C ARG A 16 -0.74 7.07 -24.40
N SER A 17 -1.10 8.36 -24.38
CA SER A 17 -1.22 9.09 -23.13
C SER A 17 -2.41 8.55 -22.31
N PRO A 18 -2.27 8.46 -20.98
CA PRO A 18 -3.39 8.15 -20.10
C PRO A 18 -4.42 9.29 -20.13
N THR A 19 -5.68 8.92 -20.03
CA THR A 19 -6.80 9.86 -19.90
C THR A 19 -6.82 10.48 -18.51
N SER A 20 -7.50 11.63 -18.37
CA SER A 20 -7.64 12.29 -17.06
C SER A 20 -8.34 11.42 -16.02
N GLU A 21 -9.25 10.54 -16.44
CA GLU A 21 -9.94 9.60 -15.57
C GLU A 21 -9.00 8.52 -15.03
N GLU A 22 -8.19 7.91 -15.91
CA GLU A 22 -7.17 6.93 -15.50
C GLU A 22 -6.18 7.54 -14.50
N VAL A 23 -5.75 8.78 -14.73
CA VAL A 23 -4.88 9.51 -13.79
C VAL A 23 -5.57 9.74 -12.44
N ARG A 24 -6.87 10.05 -12.42
CA ARG A 24 -7.65 10.23 -11.19
C ARG A 24 -7.67 8.93 -10.38
N GLU A 25 -7.90 7.80 -11.03
CA GLU A 25 -7.95 6.49 -10.38
C GLU A 25 -6.60 6.10 -9.78
N VAL A 26 -5.49 6.32 -10.50
CA VAL A 26 -4.16 6.09 -9.94
C VAL A 26 -3.90 6.98 -8.72
N MET A 27 -4.31 8.25 -8.77
CA MET A 27 -4.19 9.14 -7.62
C MET A 27 -5.05 8.69 -6.44
N ASN A 28 -6.25 8.16 -6.69
CA ASN A 28 -7.12 7.60 -5.64
C ASN A 28 -6.46 6.37 -4.99
N MET A 29 -5.89 5.46 -5.79
CA MET A 29 -5.13 4.32 -5.27
C MET A 29 -3.93 4.75 -4.45
N ALA A 30 -3.14 5.72 -4.95
CA ALA A 30 -1.98 6.26 -4.24
C ALA A 30 -2.36 6.86 -2.88
N ARG A 31 -3.50 7.60 -2.80
CA ARG A 31 -4.00 8.13 -1.51
C ARG A 31 -4.39 7.01 -0.54
N ARG A 32 -5.03 5.94 -1.02
CA ARG A 32 -5.39 4.78 -0.17
C ARG A 32 -4.14 4.09 0.38
N ILE A 33 -3.12 3.88 -0.46
CA ILE A 33 -1.84 3.32 -0.02
C ILE A 33 -1.18 4.24 1.00
N ALA A 34 -1.14 5.54 0.74
CA ALA A 34 -0.57 6.52 1.67
C ALA A 34 -1.29 6.50 3.04
N ALA A 35 -2.62 6.34 3.05
CA ALA A 35 -3.37 6.19 4.30
C ALA A 35 -2.98 4.92 5.08
N ILE A 36 -2.79 3.79 4.39
CA ILE A 36 -2.34 2.54 5.03
C ILE A 36 -0.94 2.70 5.62
N VAL A 37 0.00 3.28 4.85
CA VAL A 37 1.37 3.56 5.32
C VAL A 37 1.35 4.50 6.51
N PHE A 38 0.50 5.53 6.51
CA PHE A 38 0.35 6.42 7.66
C PHE A 38 -0.15 5.70 8.92
N MET A 39 -0.93 4.64 8.76
CA MET A 39 -1.41 3.80 9.87
C MET A 39 -0.36 2.80 10.38
N GLU A 40 0.82 2.71 9.77
CA GLU A 40 1.87 1.74 10.14
C GLU A 40 2.15 1.67 11.65
N PRO A 41 2.36 2.78 12.39
CA PRO A 41 2.64 2.70 13.83
C PRO A 41 1.48 2.08 14.64
N ALA A 42 0.24 2.36 14.23
CA ALA A 42 -0.95 1.84 14.91
C ALA A 42 -1.14 0.34 14.61
N LEU A 43 -0.89 -0.07 13.36
CA LEU A 43 -0.92 -1.47 12.95
C LEU A 43 0.16 -2.28 13.65
N ASP A 44 1.37 -1.74 13.76
CA ASP A 44 2.48 -2.34 14.49
C ASP A 44 2.15 -2.56 15.97
N GLN A 45 1.58 -1.55 16.62
CA GLN A 45 1.17 -1.66 18.01
C GLN A 45 0.09 -2.73 18.18
N ASN A 46 -0.89 -2.77 17.28
CA ASN A 46 -1.93 -3.79 17.29
C ASN A 46 -1.33 -5.19 17.17
N TYR A 47 -0.45 -5.39 16.18
CA TYR A 47 0.22 -6.67 15.96
C TYR A 47 0.99 -7.14 17.20
N ARG A 48 1.77 -6.25 17.84
CA ARG A 48 2.52 -6.58 19.08
C ARG A 48 1.60 -7.00 20.22
N LYS A 49 0.47 -6.29 20.41
CA LYS A 49 -0.54 -6.62 21.43
C LYS A 49 -1.12 -8.02 21.21
N VAL A 50 -1.55 -8.31 19.98
CA VAL A 50 -2.10 -9.62 19.62
C VAL A 50 -1.07 -10.72 19.81
N LYS A 51 0.16 -10.51 19.31
CA LYS A 51 1.28 -11.46 19.47
C LYS A 51 1.57 -11.77 20.94
N ALA A 52 1.52 -10.78 21.83
CA ALA A 52 1.75 -11.01 23.26
C ALA A 52 0.62 -11.80 23.94
N ALA A 53 -0.60 -11.70 23.41
CA ALA A 53 -1.79 -12.36 23.93
C ALA A 53 -2.03 -13.77 23.34
N THR A 54 -1.17 -14.27 22.44
CA THR A 54 -1.37 -15.59 21.83
C THR A 54 -1.21 -16.71 22.85
N TYR A 55 -2.08 -17.71 22.78
CA TYR A 55 -2.01 -18.91 23.59
C TYR A 55 -0.69 -19.66 23.37
N LYS A 56 0.07 -19.90 24.45
CA LYS A 56 1.29 -20.71 24.39
C LYS A 56 0.90 -22.18 24.35
N TRP A 57 0.99 -22.79 23.18
CA TRP A 57 0.88 -24.24 23.08
C TRP A 57 2.07 -24.85 23.83
N ALA A 58 1.81 -25.57 24.92
CA ALA A 58 2.86 -26.28 25.64
C ALA A 58 3.44 -27.32 24.68
N ALA A 59 4.70 -27.12 24.27
CA ALA A 59 5.42 -28.13 23.51
C ALA A 59 5.50 -29.37 24.39
N HIS A 60 4.64 -30.35 24.12
CA HIS A 60 4.70 -31.66 24.75
C HIS A 60 6.02 -32.32 24.32
N MET A 61 6.98 -32.39 25.24
CA MET A 61 8.08 -33.37 25.27
C MET A 61 8.46 -33.62 26.72
#